data_AF-A0A3D1SL82-F1
#
_entry.id   AF-A0A3D1SL82-F1
#
_cell.length_a   1.000
_cell.length_b   1.000
_cell.length_c   1.000
_cell.angle_alpha   90.00
_cell.angle_beta   90.00
_cell.angle_gamma   90.00
#
_symmetry.space_group_name_H-M   'P 1'
#
loop_
_entity.id
_entity.type
_entity.pdbx_description
1 polymer ?
#
loop_
_entity_poly.entity_id
_entity_poly.type
_entity_poly.pdbx_seq_one_letter_code
_entity_poly.pdbx_strand_id
1 'polypeptide(L)'
;PQNFRKLTFEDHTSLRVQVTDNSKKLYYLNDIPLVLHSRWAMQWTAANRLNIAAWVTPNDPAIGALVLKAAGHLPLEAPPVPNAMIGYSKANAKQVIAQVDAIYDALRVDYKIRYVQASVPYSGPGDASAATQNIKLPAEVLQQRSGMCIELTLLLASAVEHIGLHAEIVIIPGHAFLGVSVTPDDKHFEYWDAVQVNNNVAGDSANVATDDVYALNVQQHTIVDTIVISDARNAYIDAML
;
A
#
# COMPACT_ATOMS: atom_id res chain seq x y z
N PRO A 1 -16.95 -18.70 -5.08
CA PRO A 1 -16.38 -17.44 -4.54
C PRO A 1 -15.08 -17.62 -3.72
N GLN A 2 -14.91 -18.70 -2.94
CA GLN A 2 -13.76 -18.86 -2.02
C GLN A 2 -12.37 -19.10 -2.67
N ASN A 3 -12.24 -19.26 -4.00
CA ASN A 3 -10.96 -19.67 -4.61
C ASN A 3 -10.15 -18.55 -5.28
N PHE A 4 -10.73 -17.37 -5.56
CA PHE A 4 -10.00 -16.30 -6.25
C PHE A 4 -8.88 -15.68 -5.39
N ARG A 5 -9.01 -15.73 -4.07
CA ARG A 5 -7.97 -15.26 -3.14
C ARG A 5 -6.67 -16.06 -3.22
N LYS A 6 -6.74 -17.30 -3.70
CA LYS A 6 -5.57 -18.18 -3.86
C LYS A 6 -5.11 -18.25 -5.31
N LEU A 7 -5.69 -17.45 -6.20
CA LEU A 7 -5.31 -17.45 -7.60
C LEU A 7 -3.94 -16.78 -7.72
N THR A 8 -2.89 -17.58 -7.89
CA THR A 8 -1.50 -17.11 -8.04
C THR A 8 -0.96 -17.30 -9.46
N PHE A 9 -1.84 -17.64 -10.40
CA PHE A 9 -1.54 -17.89 -11.81
C PHE A 9 -2.65 -17.31 -12.69
N GLU A 10 -2.41 -17.19 -14.00
CA GLU A 10 -3.45 -16.77 -14.94
C GLU A 10 -4.36 -17.95 -15.31
N ASP A 11 -5.67 -17.76 -15.19
CA ASP A 11 -6.66 -18.78 -15.53
C ASP A 11 -7.60 -18.28 -16.63
N HIS A 12 -7.73 -19.09 -17.69
CA HIS A 12 -8.61 -18.79 -18.81
C HIS A 12 -9.95 -19.50 -18.58
N THR A 13 -11.01 -18.72 -18.49
CA THR A 13 -12.35 -19.22 -18.25
C THR A 13 -13.36 -18.52 -19.16
N SER A 14 -14.65 -18.75 -18.96
CA SER A 14 -15.69 -18.02 -19.68
C SER A 14 -16.92 -17.74 -18.81
N LEU A 15 -17.55 -16.59 -19.05
CA LEU A 15 -18.87 -16.29 -18.53
C LEU A 15 -19.92 -16.78 -19.54
N ARG A 16 -20.64 -17.82 -19.15
CA ARG A 16 -21.78 -18.32 -19.92
C ARG A 16 -23.02 -17.48 -19.65
N VAL A 17 -23.54 -16.82 -20.69
CA VAL A 17 -24.80 -16.07 -20.67
C VAL A 17 -25.86 -16.87 -21.42
N GLN A 18 -26.91 -17.26 -20.70
CA GLN A 18 -28.02 -18.05 -21.23
C GLN A 18 -29.35 -17.33 -21.00
N VAL A 19 -30.17 -17.22 -22.05
CA VAL A 19 -31.55 -16.69 -21.97
C VAL A 19 -32.53 -17.79 -22.38
N THR A 20 -33.45 -18.12 -21.47
CA THR A 20 -34.50 -19.13 -21.68
C THR A 20 -35.88 -18.62 -21.27
N ASP A 21 -36.96 -19.15 -21.83
CA ASP A 21 -38.31 -18.95 -21.30
C ASP A 21 -38.64 -19.91 -20.13
N ASN A 22 -39.87 -19.81 -19.60
CA ASN A 22 -40.37 -20.65 -18.50
C ASN A 22 -40.45 -22.14 -18.86
N SER A 23 -40.48 -22.48 -20.16
CA SER A 23 -40.42 -23.87 -20.64
C SER A 23 -38.97 -24.36 -20.83
N LYS A 24 -37.98 -23.56 -20.44
CA LYS A 24 -36.54 -23.77 -20.67
C LYS A 24 -36.13 -23.75 -22.14
N LYS A 25 -36.96 -23.22 -23.05
CA LYS A 25 -36.58 -23.04 -24.45
C LYS A 25 -35.47 -21.99 -24.51
N LEU A 26 -34.38 -22.31 -25.19
CA LEU A 26 -33.21 -21.45 -25.34
C LEU A 26 -33.41 -20.41 -26.45
N TYR A 27 -33.13 -19.14 -26.13
CA TYR A 27 -33.17 -18.02 -27.09
C TYR A 27 -31.79 -17.43 -27.36
N TYR A 28 -30.89 -17.50 -26.38
CA TYR A 28 -29.54 -16.98 -26.49
C TYR A 28 -28.60 -17.81 -25.64
N LEU A 29 -27.43 -18.14 -26.21
CA LEU A 29 -26.32 -18.77 -25.53
C LEU A 29 -25.04 -18.13 -26.05
N ASN A 30 -24.23 -17.59 -25.15
CA ASN A 30 -22.91 -17.07 -25.48
C ASN A 30 -21.93 -17.39 -24.36
N ASP A 31 -20.72 -17.77 -24.73
CA ASP A 31 -19.61 -17.98 -23.82
C ASP A 31 -18.62 -16.82 -24.01
N ILE A 32 -18.59 -15.89 -23.07
CA ILE A 32 -17.70 -14.72 -23.10
C ILE A 32 -16.37 -15.14 -22.50
N PRO A 33 -15.26 -15.15 -23.25
CA PRO A 33 -13.95 -15.52 -22.70
C PRO A 33 -13.51 -14.51 -21.64
N LEU A 34 -12.95 -15.02 -20.55
CA LEU A 34 -12.41 -14.25 -19.43
C LEU A 34 -10.99 -14.72 -19.12
N VAL A 35 -10.15 -13.78 -18.72
CA VAL A 35 -8.84 -14.07 -18.11
C VAL A 35 -8.91 -13.61 -16.67
N LEU A 36 -8.64 -14.53 -15.75
CA LEU A 36 -8.50 -14.25 -14.34
C LEU A 36 -7.01 -14.11 -14.06
N HIS A 37 -6.57 -12.90 -13.72
CA HIS A 37 -5.17 -12.68 -13.37
C HIS A 37 -4.86 -13.13 -11.96
N SER A 38 -3.59 -13.41 -11.70
CA SER A 38 -3.06 -13.64 -10.36
C SER A 38 -3.46 -12.50 -9.42
N ARG A 39 -3.68 -12.82 -8.14
CA ARG A 39 -3.93 -11.86 -7.06
C ARG A 39 -2.82 -10.82 -6.91
N TRP A 40 -1.63 -11.08 -7.45
CA TRP A 40 -0.50 -10.15 -7.45
C TRP A 40 -0.51 -9.18 -8.62
N ALA A 41 -1.29 -9.45 -9.67
CA ALA A 41 -1.25 -8.66 -10.89
C ALA A 41 -1.97 -7.32 -10.69
N MET A 42 -1.20 -6.25 -10.53
CA MET A 42 -1.68 -4.87 -10.61
C MET A 42 -1.57 -4.39 -12.05
N GLN A 43 -2.69 -3.97 -12.63
CA GLN A 43 -2.71 -3.32 -13.93
C GLN A 43 -2.73 -1.79 -13.75
N TRP A 44 -1.61 -1.16 -14.07
CA TRP A 44 -1.42 0.28 -14.04
C TRP A 44 -2.05 0.91 -15.29
N THR A 45 -3.18 1.57 -15.09
CA THR A 45 -3.84 2.46 -16.05
C THR A 45 -4.43 3.64 -15.29
N ALA A 46 -4.72 4.74 -15.99
CA ALA A 46 -5.40 5.89 -15.38
C ALA A 46 -6.73 5.50 -14.68
N ALA A 47 -7.48 4.55 -15.25
CA ALA A 47 -8.76 4.09 -14.69
C ALA A 47 -8.59 3.17 -13.48
N ASN A 48 -7.51 2.38 -13.42
CA ASN A 48 -7.27 1.40 -12.35
C ASN A 48 -6.40 1.93 -11.22
N ARG A 49 -5.97 3.19 -11.28
CA ARG A 49 -4.97 3.75 -10.37
C ARG A 49 -5.27 3.55 -8.88
N LEU A 50 -6.55 3.60 -8.47
CA LEU A 50 -6.97 3.42 -7.07
C LEU A 50 -6.95 1.95 -6.62
N ASN A 51 -6.93 0.98 -7.55
CA ASN A 51 -6.98 -0.45 -7.22
C ASN A 51 -5.76 -0.91 -6.41
N ILE A 52 -4.64 -0.18 -6.47
CA ILE A 52 -3.47 -0.48 -5.64
C ILE A 52 -3.78 -0.44 -4.14
N ALA A 53 -4.78 0.35 -3.72
CA ALA A 53 -5.23 0.40 -2.33
C ALA A 53 -5.78 -0.94 -1.83
N ALA A 54 -6.15 -1.86 -2.73
CA ALA A 54 -6.55 -3.21 -2.35
C ALA A 54 -5.38 -3.99 -1.69
N TRP A 55 -4.12 -3.66 -1.98
CA TRP A 55 -2.96 -4.27 -1.32
C TRP A 55 -2.66 -3.69 0.06
N VAL A 56 -3.27 -2.56 0.43
CA VAL A 56 -3.21 -2.04 1.79
C VAL A 56 -4.15 -2.89 2.65
N THR A 57 -3.58 -3.77 3.47
CA THR A 57 -4.27 -4.85 4.19
C THR A 57 -4.14 -4.70 5.71
N PRO A 58 -4.71 -3.64 6.30
CA PRO A 58 -4.49 -3.30 7.71
C PRO A 58 -5.00 -4.38 8.68
N ASN A 59 -5.99 -5.16 8.27
CA ASN A 59 -6.58 -6.20 9.12
C ASN A 59 -5.88 -7.57 9.02
N ASP A 60 -4.80 -7.69 8.25
CA ASP A 60 -4.03 -8.94 8.17
C ASP A 60 -3.32 -9.22 9.51
N PRO A 61 -3.38 -10.45 10.06
CA PRO A 61 -2.71 -10.80 11.31
C PRO A 61 -1.21 -10.51 11.34
N ALA A 62 -0.51 -10.60 10.20
CA ALA A 62 0.91 -10.27 10.10
C ALA A 62 1.19 -8.78 10.36
N ILE A 63 0.25 -7.90 9.99
CA ILE A 63 0.33 -6.47 10.26
C ILE A 63 0.10 -6.17 11.73
N GLY A 64 -0.88 -6.82 12.37
CA GLY A 64 -1.06 -6.73 13.82
C GLY A 64 0.19 -7.19 14.60
N ALA A 65 0.86 -8.25 14.13
CA ALA A 65 2.12 -8.72 14.71
C ALA A 65 3.27 -7.71 14.53
N LEU A 66 3.35 -7.03 13.38
CA LEU A 66 4.30 -5.95 13.13
C LEU A 66 4.06 -4.77 14.08
N VAL A 67 2.81 -4.31 14.23
CA VAL A 67 2.48 -3.19 15.12
C VAL A 67 2.77 -3.52 16.58
N LEU A 68 2.48 -4.75 17.01
CA LEU A 68 2.86 -5.22 18.34
C LEU A 68 4.38 -5.16 18.57
N LYS A 69 5.16 -5.52 17.54
CA LYS A 69 6.61 -5.45 17.59
C LYS A 69 7.11 -3.99 17.62
N ALA A 70 6.50 -3.13 16.81
CA ALA A 70 6.78 -1.69 16.76
C ALA A 70 6.53 -0.98 18.10
N ALA A 71 5.54 -1.40 18.88
CA ALA A 71 5.31 -0.85 20.22
C ALA A 71 6.56 -0.94 21.15
N GLY A 72 7.46 -1.91 20.91
CA GLY A 72 8.72 -2.04 21.63
C GLY A 72 9.80 -1.00 21.24
N HIS A 73 9.65 -0.34 20.09
CA HIS A 73 10.56 0.71 19.61
C HIS A 73 10.13 2.11 20.04
N LEU A 74 8.84 2.35 20.33
CA LEU A 74 8.34 3.66 20.78
C LEU A 74 9.19 4.35 21.86
N PRO A 75 9.67 3.67 22.92
CA PRO A 75 10.49 4.32 23.95
C PRO A 75 11.88 4.78 23.48
N LEU A 76 12.31 4.35 22.28
CA LEU A 76 13.59 4.70 21.67
C LEU A 76 13.48 5.94 20.77
N GLU A 77 12.26 6.33 20.39
CA GLU A 77 12.00 7.47 19.53
C GLU A 77 12.16 8.82 20.26
N ALA A 78 12.34 9.89 19.47
CA ALA A 78 12.50 11.24 20.01
C ALA A 78 11.21 11.73 20.70
N PRO A 79 11.25 12.16 21.97
CA PRO A 79 10.08 12.71 22.66
C PRO A 79 9.46 13.95 21.96
N PRO A 80 8.13 14.13 22.01
CA PRO A 80 7.17 13.36 22.78
C PRO A 80 6.73 12.05 22.09
N VAL A 81 6.75 10.96 22.84
CA VAL A 81 6.30 9.62 22.39
C VAL A 81 5.02 9.21 23.15
N PRO A 82 4.07 8.51 22.53
CA PRO A 82 2.95 7.90 23.25
C PRO A 82 3.39 6.62 23.99
N ASN A 83 2.62 6.22 25.01
CA ASN A 83 2.90 5.00 25.78
C ASN A 83 2.48 3.69 25.06
N ALA A 84 1.84 3.81 23.89
CA ALA A 84 1.36 2.70 23.07
C ALA A 84 1.13 3.18 21.63
N MET A 85 0.88 2.24 20.72
CA MET A 85 0.43 2.51 19.35
C MET A 85 -1.06 2.90 19.39
N ILE A 86 -1.34 4.20 19.48
CA ILE A 86 -2.68 4.79 19.69
C ILE A 86 -3.26 5.47 18.44
N GLY A 87 -2.53 5.51 17.32
CA GLY A 87 -2.91 6.26 16.13
C GLY A 87 -3.16 7.72 16.44
N TYR A 88 -4.30 8.25 16.01
CA TYR A 88 -4.74 9.61 16.32
C TYR A 88 -5.28 9.81 17.73
N SER A 89 -5.59 8.75 18.47
CA SER A 89 -6.34 8.86 19.74
C SER A 89 -5.52 9.60 20.81
N LYS A 90 -5.76 10.91 20.95
CA LYS A 90 -5.04 11.83 21.85
C LYS A 90 -3.54 11.99 21.51
N ALA A 91 -3.15 11.65 20.29
CA ALA A 91 -1.80 11.93 19.79
C ALA A 91 -1.73 13.34 19.21
N ASN A 92 -0.65 14.05 19.49
CA ASN A 92 -0.26 15.21 18.68
C ASN A 92 0.57 14.76 17.47
N ALA A 93 0.85 15.67 16.53
CA ALA A 93 1.61 15.38 15.31
C ALA A 93 2.95 14.66 15.59
N LYS A 94 3.75 15.13 16.56
CA LYS A 94 5.03 14.48 16.92
C LYS A 94 4.85 13.05 17.43
N GLN A 95 3.78 12.79 18.16
CA GLN A 95 3.45 11.43 18.61
C GLN A 95 2.92 10.55 17.48
N VAL A 96 2.32 11.11 16.43
CA VAL A 96 1.98 10.38 15.21
C VAL A 96 3.26 9.96 14.48
N ILE A 97 4.17 10.91 14.22
CA ILE A 97 5.48 10.69 13.59
C ILE A 97 6.25 9.58 14.32
N ALA A 98 6.39 9.68 15.65
CA ALA A 98 7.07 8.67 16.45
C ALA A 98 6.45 7.25 16.34
N GLN A 99 5.15 7.13 16.11
CA GLN A 99 4.53 5.81 15.87
C GLN A 99 4.90 5.25 14.49
N VAL A 100 5.01 6.10 13.47
CA VAL A 100 5.46 5.71 12.14
C VAL A 100 6.93 5.32 12.16
N ASP A 101 7.76 6.08 12.87
CA ASP A 101 9.19 5.79 13.05
C ASP A 101 9.40 4.44 13.75
N ALA A 102 8.64 4.18 14.83
CA ALA A 102 8.70 2.89 15.53
C ALA A 102 8.26 1.69 14.66
N ILE A 103 7.28 1.88 13.76
CA ILE A 103 6.89 0.87 12.77
C ILE A 103 8.02 0.63 11.78
N TYR A 104 8.61 1.71 11.26
CA TYR A 104 9.72 1.67 10.33
C TYR A 104 10.92 0.94 10.96
N ASP A 105 11.25 1.25 12.21
CA ASP A 105 12.38 0.67 12.91
C ASP A 105 12.17 -0.80 13.29
N ALA A 106 10.93 -1.23 13.55
CA ALA A 106 10.64 -2.66 13.62
C ALA A 106 10.95 -3.37 12.29
N LEU A 107 10.57 -2.80 11.15
CA LEU A 107 10.90 -3.37 9.83
C LEU A 107 12.42 -3.46 9.61
N ARG A 108 13.15 -2.41 9.98
CA ARG A 108 14.60 -2.31 9.82
C ARG A 108 15.37 -3.24 10.76
N VAL A 109 15.08 -3.21 12.05
CA VAL A 109 15.89 -3.85 13.10
C VAL A 109 15.48 -5.31 13.32
N ASP A 110 14.18 -5.57 13.43
CA ASP A 110 13.67 -6.90 13.79
C ASP A 110 13.40 -7.78 12.59
N TYR A 111 12.65 -7.25 11.62
CA TYR A 111 12.33 -7.99 10.40
C TYR A 111 13.51 -8.02 9.42
N LYS A 112 14.40 -7.01 9.49
CA LYS A 112 15.57 -6.86 8.62
C LYS A 112 15.17 -6.91 7.15
N ILE A 113 14.12 -6.16 6.82
CA ILE A 113 13.59 -6.04 5.46
C ILE A 113 14.71 -5.61 4.52
N ARG A 114 14.72 -6.19 3.31
CA ARG A 114 15.60 -5.81 2.21
C ARG A 114 14.80 -5.26 1.04
N TYR A 115 15.19 -4.09 0.56
CA TYR A 115 14.67 -3.59 -0.70
C TYR A 115 15.28 -4.36 -1.89
N VAL A 116 14.42 -4.76 -2.83
CA VAL A 116 14.79 -5.34 -4.12
C VAL A 116 14.43 -4.32 -5.19
N GLN A 117 15.44 -3.83 -5.90
CA GLN A 117 15.26 -2.74 -6.85
C GLN A 117 14.32 -3.12 -7.99
N ALA A 118 13.25 -2.34 -8.12
CA ALA A 118 12.31 -2.40 -9.21
C ALA A 118 11.66 -1.03 -9.42
N SER A 119 11.19 -0.77 -10.63
CA SER A 119 10.53 0.49 -11.00
C SER A 119 9.00 0.34 -10.90
N VAL A 120 8.30 1.40 -10.53
CA VAL A 120 6.84 1.50 -10.70
C VAL A 120 6.55 1.91 -12.15
N PRO A 121 5.94 1.04 -12.98
CA PRO A 121 5.74 1.31 -14.41
C PRO A 121 4.45 2.09 -14.66
N TYR A 122 4.19 3.14 -13.87
CA TYR A 122 3.00 3.97 -13.97
C TYR A 122 3.40 5.43 -14.22
N SER A 123 2.78 6.03 -15.24
CA SER A 123 3.09 7.39 -15.71
C SER A 123 2.00 8.40 -15.37
N GLY A 124 1.02 8.02 -14.55
CA GLY A 124 -0.02 8.93 -14.05
C GLY A 124 -1.31 8.92 -14.87
N PRO A 125 -2.34 9.67 -14.42
CA PRO A 125 -3.68 9.62 -14.99
C PRO A 125 -3.79 10.32 -16.36
N GLY A 126 -2.81 11.17 -16.73
CA GLY A 126 -2.74 11.84 -18.02
C GLY A 126 -2.11 11.00 -19.14
N ASP A 127 -1.63 9.80 -18.83
CA ASP A 127 -0.94 8.91 -19.76
C ASP A 127 -1.83 7.70 -20.10
N ALA A 128 -1.88 7.34 -21.40
CA ALA A 128 -2.70 6.24 -21.90
C ALA A 128 -1.99 4.87 -21.90
N SER A 129 -0.73 4.82 -21.45
CA SER A 129 0.01 3.58 -21.33
C SER A 129 -0.65 2.65 -20.32
N ALA A 130 -0.51 1.36 -20.61
CA ALA A 130 -0.90 0.29 -19.71
C ALA A 130 0.32 -0.55 -19.41
N ALA A 131 0.54 -0.81 -18.13
CA ALA A 131 1.57 -1.74 -17.68
C ALA A 131 1.00 -2.68 -16.62
N THR A 132 1.64 -3.83 -16.46
CA THR A 132 1.29 -4.78 -15.40
C THR A 132 2.50 -4.99 -14.52
N GLN A 133 2.28 -5.02 -13.21
CA GLN A 133 3.30 -5.32 -12.22
C GLN A 133 2.76 -6.36 -11.24
N ASN A 134 3.54 -7.40 -10.95
CA ASN A 134 3.22 -8.31 -9.86
C ASN A 134 3.66 -7.67 -8.54
N ILE A 135 2.72 -7.50 -7.62
CA ILE A 135 2.90 -6.86 -6.32
C ILE A 135 2.50 -7.87 -5.24
N LYS A 136 3.44 -8.22 -4.37
CA LYS A 136 3.18 -9.06 -3.20
C LYS A 136 2.36 -8.31 -2.17
N LEU A 137 1.59 -9.07 -1.39
CA LEU A 137 0.90 -8.51 -0.24
C LEU A 137 1.85 -8.23 0.93
N PRO A 138 1.51 -7.27 1.79
CA PRO A 138 2.31 -6.94 2.98
C PRO A 138 2.71 -8.15 3.84
N ALA A 139 1.82 -9.11 4.06
CA ALA A 139 2.11 -10.33 4.80
C ALA A 139 3.20 -11.19 4.12
N GLU A 140 3.20 -11.25 2.79
CA GLU A 140 4.19 -11.99 1.99
C GLU A 140 5.54 -11.27 1.98
N VAL A 141 5.54 -9.93 1.95
CA VAL A 141 6.74 -9.10 2.11
C VAL A 141 7.39 -9.35 3.47
N LEU A 142 6.60 -9.37 4.56
CA LEU A 142 7.09 -9.67 5.90
C LEU A 142 7.66 -11.10 6.00
N GLN A 143 6.97 -12.08 5.39
CA GLN A 143 7.43 -13.46 5.37
C GLN A 143 8.77 -13.62 4.62
N GLN A 144 8.90 -12.99 3.46
CA GLN A 144 10.10 -13.06 2.62
C GLN A 144 11.21 -12.10 3.06
N ARG A 145 10.90 -11.16 3.96
CA ARG A 145 11.76 -10.08 4.43
C ARG A 145 12.36 -9.26 3.29
N SER A 146 11.63 -9.13 2.19
CA SER A 146 12.08 -8.35 1.04
C SER A 146 10.93 -7.88 0.16
N GLY A 147 11.09 -6.73 -0.48
CA GLY A 147 10.09 -6.17 -1.39
C GLY A 147 10.60 -5.03 -2.27
N MET A 148 9.82 -4.70 -3.28
CA MET A 148 10.00 -3.52 -4.15
C MET A 148 9.50 -2.23 -3.46
N CYS A 149 9.77 -1.06 -4.03
CA CYS A 149 9.44 0.23 -3.40
C CYS A 149 7.94 0.35 -3.11
N ILE A 150 7.10 -0.01 -4.09
CA ILE A 150 5.65 -0.04 -3.93
C ILE A 150 5.20 -1.08 -2.88
N GLU A 151 5.81 -2.27 -2.85
CA GLU A 151 5.46 -3.32 -1.88
C GLU A 151 5.81 -2.92 -0.45
N LEU A 152 6.96 -2.27 -0.25
CA LEU A 152 7.36 -1.75 1.05
C LEU A 152 6.51 -0.55 1.49
N THR A 153 6.13 0.30 0.54
CA THR A 153 5.18 1.41 0.77
C THR A 153 3.83 0.89 1.23
N LEU A 154 3.29 -0.13 0.56
CA LEU A 154 2.03 -0.78 0.91
C LEU A 154 2.08 -1.47 2.27
N LEU A 155 3.23 -2.03 2.64
CA LEU A 155 3.47 -2.61 3.97
C LEU A 155 3.40 -1.55 5.06
N LEU A 156 4.10 -0.42 4.91
CA LEU A 156 4.02 0.68 5.86
C LEU A 156 2.59 1.26 5.90
N ALA A 157 1.96 1.50 4.75
CA ALA A 157 0.59 1.99 4.65
C ALA A 157 -0.39 1.09 5.42
N SER A 158 -0.24 -0.24 5.31
CA SER A 158 -1.08 -1.20 6.03
C SER A 158 -0.88 -1.11 7.54
N ALA A 159 0.36 -0.90 8.00
CA ALA A 159 0.67 -0.80 9.42
C ALA A 159 0.17 0.50 10.06
N VAL A 160 0.24 1.63 9.35
CA VAL A 160 -0.28 2.91 9.86
C VAL A 160 -1.82 2.94 9.84
N GLU A 161 -2.45 2.37 8.81
CA GLU A 161 -3.91 2.21 8.76
C GLU A 161 -4.42 1.25 9.85
N HIS A 162 -3.63 0.22 10.22
CA HIS A 162 -3.97 -0.70 11.32
C HIS A 162 -4.13 0.02 12.68
N ILE A 163 -3.35 1.06 12.92
CA ILE A 163 -3.45 1.86 14.15
C ILE A 163 -4.40 3.05 14.01
N GLY A 164 -5.07 3.19 12.85
CA GLY A 164 -6.06 4.23 12.58
C GLY A 164 -5.46 5.56 12.12
N LEU A 165 -4.24 5.58 11.59
CA LEU A 165 -3.68 6.72 10.87
C LEU A 165 -4.04 6.64 9.38
N HIS A 166 -4.13 7.79 8.72
CA HIS A 166 -4.45 7.85 7.30
C HIS A 166 -3.20 7.82 6.44
N ALA A 167 -3.16 6.90 5.49
CA ALA A 167 -2.07 6.75 4.54
C ALA A 167 -2.39 7.36 3.17
N GLU A 168 -1.35 7.82 2.49
CA GLU A 168 -1.34 8.02 1.05
C GLU A 168 -0.13 7.36 0.40
N ILE A 169 -0.28 6.93 -0.85
CA ILE A 169 0.81 6.39 -1.66
C ILE A 169 1.20 7.49 -2.63
N VAL A 170 2.42 8.01 -2.50
CA VAL A 170 2.99 8.97 -3.44
C VAL A 170 3.78 8.22 -4.50
N ILE A 171 3.52 8.54 -5.76
CA ILE A 171 4.23 7.99 -6.91
C ILE A 171 4.97 9.11 -7.61
N ILE A 172 6.27 8.90 -7.84
CA ILE A 172 7.14 9.71 -8.69
C ILE A 172 7.66 8.80 -9.82
N PRO A 173 8.38 9.32 -10.85
CA PRO A 173 8.82 8.50 -11.96
C PRO A 173 9.65 7.29 -11.49
N GLY A 174 9.07 6.11 -11.64
CA GLY A 174 9.68 4.83 -11.29
C GLY A 174 9.77 4.50 -9.80
N HIS A 175 9.20 5.29 -8.90
CA HIS A 175 9.34 5.07 -7.45
C HIS A 175 8.07 5.43 -6.67
N ALA A 176 7.92 4.82 -5.49
CA ALA A 176 6.81 5.10 -4.60
C ALA A 176 7.27 5.11 -3.14
N PHE A 177 6.63 5.94 -2.33
CA PHE A 177 6.86 6.07 -0.90
C PHE A 177 5.56 6.43 -0.16
N LEU A 178 5.56 6.26 1.15
CA LEU A 178 4.40 6.48 2.00
C LEU A 178 4.29 7.97 2.36
N GLY A 179 3.07 8.52 2.33
CA GLY A 179 2.69 9.69 3.11
C GLY A 179 1.75 9.30 4.25
N VAL A 180 1.89 9.93 5.41
CA VAL A 180 1.00 9.74 6.56
C VAL A 180 0.48 11.09 7.01
N SER A 181 -0.84 11.22 7.18
CA SER A 181 -1.36 12.46 7.73
C SER A 181 -1.06 12.54 9.22
N VAL A 182 -0.39 13.62 9.65
CA VAL A 182 -0.04 13.83 11.06
C VAL A 182 -1.19 14.42 11.88
N THR A 183 -2.31 14.73 11.22
CA THR A 183 -3.57 15.15 11.84
C THR A 183 -4.77 14.43 11.20
N PRO A 184 -5.87 14.15 11.93
CA PRO A 184 -7.01 13.40 11.39
C PRO A 184 -7.78 14.10 10.26
N ASP A 185 -7.46 15.35 9.94
CA ASP A 185 -8.15 16.16 8.94
C ASP A 185 -7.48 16.15 7.57
N ASP A 186 -6.44 15.33 7.38
CA ASP A 186 -5.75 15.12 6.11
C ASP A 186 -5.17 16.41 5.49
N LYS A 187 -4.81 17.39 6.32
CA LYS A 187 -4.25 18.68 5.85
C LYS A 187 -2.74 18.74 5.82
N HIS A 188 -2.08 17.89 6.60
CA HIS A 188 -0.63 17.85 6.68
C HIS A 188 -0.16 16.40 6.65
N PHE A 189 0.71 16.10 5.69
CA PHE A 189 1.35 14.81 5.51
C PHE A 189 2.85 14.97 5.68
N GLU A 190 3.44 13.92 6.24
CA GLU A 190 4.88 13.68 6.26
C GLU A 190 5.16 12.34 5.57
N TYR A 191 6.39 12.12 5.11
CA TYR A 191 6.68 11.04 4.16
C TYR A 191 7.77 10.09 4.65
N TRP A 192 7.67 8.81 4.27
CA TRP A 192 8.65 7.76 4.59
C TRP A 192 8.92 6.86 3.39
N ASP A 193 10.20 6.73 3.03
CA ASP A 193 10.66 5.78 2.03
C ASP A 193 11.34 4.57 2.66
N ALA A 194 10.62 3.45 2.69
CA ALA A 194 11.11 2.17 3.20
C ALA A 194 12.30 1.60 2.42
N VAL A 195 12.69 2.15 1.27
CA VAL A 195 13.92 1.73 0.59
C VAL A 195 15.17 2.03 1.43
N GLN A 196 15.11 3.05 2.29
CA GLN A 196 16.26 3.44 3.12
C GLN A 196 16.66 2.39 4.17
N VAL A 197 15.83 1.36 4.41
CA VAL A 197 16.19 0.21 5.27
C VAL A 197 17.44 -0.51 4.75
N ASN A 198 17.68 -0.52 3.44
CA ASN A 198 18.91 -1.10 2.85
C ASN A 198 20.18 -0.36 3.27
N ASN A 199 20.05 0.93 3.60
CA ASN A 199 21.14 1.77 4.07
C ASN A 199 21.18 1.83 5.61
N ASN A 200 20.35 1.03 6.30
CA ASN A 200 20.20 1.00 7.74
C ASN A 200 19.89 2.38 8.37
N VAL A 201 19.17 3.23 7.63
CA VAL A 201 18.71 4.55 8.09
C VAL A 201 17.51 4.35 9.01
N ALA A 202 17.49 5.00 10.18
CA ALA A 202 16.38 4.94 11.15
C ALA A 202 15.14 5.69 10.66
N GLY A 203 13.98 5.41 11.25
CA GLY A 203 12.69 6.00 10.86
C GLY A 203 12.72 7.54 10.80
N ASP A 204 13.20 8.19 11.85
CA ASP A 204 13.30 9.65 11.95
C ASP A 204 14.09 10.29 10.80
N SER A 205 15.21 9.67 10.44
CA SER A 205 16.13 10.11 9.40
C SER A 205 15.58 9.80 8.02
N ALA A 206 14.86 8.67 7.89
CA ALA A 206 14.16 8.32 6.67
C ALA A 206 13.02 9.32 6.39
N ASN A 207 12.30 9.76 7.43
CA ASN A 207 11.27 10.77 7.35
C ASN A 207 11.80 12.10 6.78
N VAL A 208 12.81 12.68 7.43
CA VAL A 208 13.43 13.94 6.98
C VAL A 208 13.91 13.85 5.54
N ALA A 209 14.60 12.76 5.19
CA ALA A 209 15.12 12.57 3.83
C ALA A 209 13.99 12.41 2.79
N THR A 210 12.87 11.76 3.14
CA THR A 210 11.75 11.58 2.21
C THR A 210 10.92 12.85 2.08
N ASP A 211 10.78 13.66 3.12
CA ASP A 211 10.17 15.00 3.04
C ASP A 211 10.91 15.90 2.04
N ASP A 212 12.25 15.88 2.05
CA ASP A 212 13.07 16.60 1.07
C ASP A 212 12.85 16.09 -0.37
N VAL A 213 12.72 14.76 -0.54
CA VAL A 213 12.41 14.15 -1.84
C VAL A 213 11.02 14.59 -2.32
N TYR A 214 10.02 14.59 -1.44
CA TYR A 214 8.67 15.04 -1.78
C TYR A 214 8.66 16.52 -2.19
N ALA A 215 9.27 17.39 -1.37
CA ALA A 215 9.33 18.83 -1.64
C ALA A 215 10.03 19.14 -2.97
N LEU A 216 11.13 18.43 -3.29
CA LEU A 216 11.82 18.56 -4.56
C LEU A 216 10.93 18.16 -5.74
N ASN A 217 10.21 17.04 -5.63
CA ASN A 217 9.31 16.58 -6.71
C ASN A 217 8.10 17.50 -6.90
N VAL A 218 7.59 18.11 -5.83
CA VAL A 218 6.57 19.17 -5.91
C VAL A 218 7.13 20.38 -6.66
N GLN A 219 8.32 20.86 -6.29
CA GLN A 219 8.97 22.00 -6.96
C GLN A 219 9.21 21.73 -8.46
N GLN A 220 9.61 20.50 -8.79
CA GLN A 220 9.89 20.08 -10.16
C GLN A 220 8.64 19.67 -10.95
N HIS A 221 7.46 19.63 -10.33
CA HIS A 221 6.22 19.15 -10.93
C HIS A 221 6.33 17.71 -11.45
N THR A 222 7.03 16.86 -10.70
CA THR A 222 7.31 15.45 -11.06
C THR A 222 6.55 14.45 -10.20
N ILE A 223 5.64 14.90 -9.32
CA ILE A 223 4.67 13.98 -8.70
C ILE A 223 3.79 13.39 -9.81
N VAL A 224 3.88 12.07 -9.99
CA VAL A 224 3.10 11.33 -10.99
C VAL A 224 1.67 11.16 -10.49
N ASP A 225 1.52 10.80 -9.21
CA ASP A 225 0.22 10.59 -8.59
C ASP A 225 0.33 10.58 -7.06
N THR A 226 -0.78 10.90 -6.40
CA THR A 226 -0.97 10.72 -4.96
C THR A 226 -2.27 9.95 -4.76
N ILE A 227 -2.21 8.82 -4.07
CA ILE A 227 -3.36 7.94 -3.80
C ILE A 227 -3.65 7.97 -2.32
N VAL A 228 -4.65 8.76 -1.93
CA VAL A 228 -5.16 8.76 -0.56
C VAL A 228 -5.97 7.47 -0.36
N ILE A 229 -5.65 6.70 0.67
CA ILE A 229 -6.28 5.39 0.89
C ILE A 229 -7.77 5.54 1.21
N SER A 230 -8.15 6.57 1.96
CA SER A 230 -9.56 6.86 2.27
C SER A 230 -10.39 7.16 1.01
N ASP A 231 -9.84 7.87 0.02
CA ASP A 231 -10.49 8.10 -1.27
C ASP A 231 -10.73 6.80 -2.05
N ALA A 232 -9.75 5.90 -2.04
CA ALA A 232 -9.91 4.58 -2.66
C ALA A 232 -10.98 3.74 -1.95
N ARG A 233 -11.08 3.81 -0.61
CA ARG A 233 -12.16 3.14 0.15
C ARG A 233 -13.52 3.74 -0.17
N ASN A 234 -13.62 5.07 -0.29
CA ASN A 234 -14.85 5.76 -0.72
C ASN A 234 -15.27 5.38 -2.15
N ALA A 235 -14.31 4.99 -2.99
CA ALA A 235 -14.54 4.42 -4.32
C ALA A 235 -14.83 2.91 -4.32
N TYR A 236 -15.11 2.30 -3.17
CA TYR A 236 -15.41 0.88 -2.98
C TYR A 236 -14.27 -0.07 -3.36
N ILE A 237 -13.03 0.40 -3.28
CA ILE A 237 -11.84 -0.45 -3.39
C ILE A 237 -11.50 -0.95 -1.98
N ASP A 238 -11.96 -2.15 -1.63
CA ASP A 238 -11.66 -2.77 -0.34
C ASP A 238 -10.29 -3.45 -0.30
N ALA A 239 -9.77 -3.64 0.91
CA ALA A 239 -8.55 -4.42 1.13
C ALA A 239 -8.73 -5.87 0.68
N MET A 240 -7.70 -6.46 0.06
CA MET A 240 -7.67 -7.87 -0.28
C MET A 240 -7.64 -8.71 1.01
N LEU A 241 -8.58 -9.65 1.10
CA LEU A 241 -8.73 -10.61 2.20
C LEU A 241 -8.10 -11.98 1.91
#